data_AF-A0A269PC68-F1
#
_entry.id   AF-A0A269PC68-F1
#
_cell.length_a   1.000
_cell.length_b   1.000
_cell.length_c   1.000
_cell.angle_alpha   90.00
_cell.angle_beta   90.00
_cell.angle_gamma   90.00
#
_symmetry.space_group_name_H-M   'P 1'
#
loop_
_entity.id
_entity.type
_entity.pdbx_description
1 polymer ?
#
loop_
_entity_poly.entity_id
_entity_poly.type
_entity_poly.pdbx_seq_one_letter_code
_entity_poly.pdbx_strand_id
1 'polypeptide(L)'
;MKLAWWAAAPVAIGCMLAASSQPYFGIYRPWSWTQEQRIAAGTPGSFDLPIDGLVEGEGSGPPRRTAEVEVIGFQRVEHEEEIGLDAPDGFAIWALLTQWRAPEDSVLSHCRMWATGSDGRDYQRTDQIFGEVVSDMSALHSCTPPGEGGPATESVDLRTATVRVVQGDPRPEEWRKLIPIAMPEGVQPEQLHLGWNEPDYVTLDLPEPKNYVDDPESKARDASGSAAGE
;
A
#
# COMPACT_ATOMS: atom_id res chain seq x y z
N MET A 1 -36.18 -16.00 -49.40
CA MET A 1 -35.18 -15.48 -48.42
C MET A 1 -35.66 -15.73 -46.99
N LYS A 2 -35.67 -16.98 -46.49
CA LYS A 2 -36.13 -17.31 -45.12
C LYS A 2 -35.23 -18.30 -44.34
N LEU A 3 -34.06 -18.68 -44.86
CA LEU A 3 -33.18 -19.66 -44.21
C LEU A 3 -31.94 -19.08 -43.49
N ALA A 4 -31.64 -17.79 -43.64
CA ALA A 4 -30.39 -17.21 -43.10
C ALA A 4 -30.40 -16.96 -41.57
N TRP A 5 -31.56 -16.95 -40.93
CA TRP A 5 -31.66 -16.59 -39.51
C TRP A 5 -31.21 -17.71 -38.55
N TRP A 6 -31.43 -18.98 -38.92
CA TRP A 6 -31.01 -20.14 -38.13
C TRP A 6 -29.48 -20.30 -38.05
N ALA A 7 -28.75 -19.84 -39.06
CA ALA A 7 -27.29 -19.85 -39.06
C ALA A 7 -26.69 -18.66 -38.30
N ALA A 8 -27.39 -17.51 -38.30
CA ALA A 8 -26.96 -16.32 -37.56
C ALA A 8 -27.22 -16.44 -36.05
N ALA A 9 -28.26 -17.16 -35.62
CA ALA A 9 -28.63 -17.28 -34.22
C ALA A 9 -27.54 -17.93 -33.33
N PRO A 10 -26.89 -19.04 -33.70
CA PRO A 10 -25.80 -19.63 -32.91
C PRO A 10 -24.59 -18.70 -32.78
N VAL A 11 -24.25 -17.97 -33.86
CA VAL A 11 -23.15 -17.00 -33.86
C VAL A 11 -23.48 -15.83 -32.94
N ALA A 12 -24.71 -15.29 -33.01
CA ALA A 12 -25.15 -14.22 -32.13
C ALA A 12 -25.17 -14.65 -30.65
N ILE A 13 -25.65 -15.87 -30.35
CA ILE A 13 -25.61 -16.44 -29.00
C ILE A 13 -24.16 -16.62 -28.52
N GLY A 14 -23.26 -17.12 -29.38
CA GLY A 14 -21.84 -17.25 -29.07
C GLY A 14 -21.18 -15.91 -28.76
N CYS A 15 -21.46 -14.87 -29.55
CA CYS A 15 -20.98 -13.51 -29.30
C CYS A 15 -21.57 -12.91 -28.02
N MET A 16 -22.86 -13.16 -27.71
CA MET A 16 -23.48 -12.70 -26.46
C MET A 16 -22.85 -13.36 -25.23
N LEU A 17 -22.59 -14.68 -25.28
CA LEU A 17 -21.92 -15.40 -24.20
C LEU A 17 -20.45 -14.95 -24.04
N ALA A 18 -19.74 -14.73 -25.14
CA ALA A 18 -18.38 -14.19 -25.10
C ALA A 18 -18.36 -12.78 -24.50
N ALA A 19 -19.28 -11.91 -24.90
CA ALA A 19 -19.40 -10.56 -24.33
C ALA A 19 -19.82 -10.58 -22.85
N SER A 20 -20.72 -11.50 -22.46
CA SER A 20 -21.15 -11.64 -21.06
C SER A 20 -20.18 -12.44 -20.18
N SER A 21 -19.06 -12.92 -20.73
CA SER A 21 -18.05 -13.65 -19.96
C SER A 21 -17.09 -12.72 -19.20
N GLN A 22 -17.03 -11.43 -19.57
CA GLN A 22 -16.16 -10.44 -18.92
C GLN A 22 -16.34 -10.36 -17.39
N PRO A 23 -17.57 -10.35 -16.83
CA PRO A 23 -17.77 -10.40 -15.37
C PRO A 23 -17.24 -11.70 -14.73
N TYR A 24 -17.33 -12.83 -15.43
CA TYR A 24 -16.83 -14.12 -14.92
C TYR A 24 -15.31 -14.14 -14.82
N PHE A 25 -14.60 -13.50 -15.76
CA PHE A 25 -13.16 -13.30 -15.64
C PHE A 25 -12.81 -12.45 -14.42
N GLY A 26 -13.56 -11.39 -14.14
CA GLY A 26 -13.38 -10.55 -12.94
C GLY A 26 -13.69 -11.28 -11.63
N ILE A 27 -14.61 -12.24 -11.62
CA ILE A 27 -14.90 -13.09 -10.45
C ILE A 27 -13.77 -14.11 -10.21
N TYR A 28 -13.26 -14.72 -11.28
CA TYR A 28 -12.22 -15.77 -11.17
C TYR A 28 -10.82 -15.21 -10.93
N ARG A 29 -10.51 -14.01 -11.46
CA ARG A 29 -9.28 -13.27 -11.20
C ARG A 29 -9.63 -11.78 -11.09
N PRO A 30 -9.89 -11.25 -9.89
CA PRO A 30 -10.21 -9.84 -9.72
C PRO A 30 -8.96 -9.00 -10.00
N TRP A 31 -9.08 -8.06 -10.96
CA TRP A 31 -8.07 -7.05 -11.29
C TRP A 31 -8.37 -5.74 -10.54
N SER A 32 -8.84 -5.89 -9.31
CA SER A 32 -9.29 -4.80 -8.45
C SER A 32 -9.13 -5.22 -7.00
N TRP A 33 -8.83 -4.25 -6.14
CA TRP A 33 -8.76 -4.43 -4.69
C TRP A 33 -10.12 -4.85 -4.15
N THR A 34 -10.23 -6.10 -3.73
CA THR A 34 -11.52 -6.69 -3.34
C THR A 34 -11.44 -7.56 -2.10
N GLN A 35 -10.25 -8.02 -1.72
CA GLN A 35 -10.03 -8.82 -0.52
C GLN A 35 -9.34 -7.95 0.53
N GLU A 36 -10.16 -7.39 1.43
CA GLU A 36 -9.72 -6.46 2.47
C GLU A 36 -9.36 -7.20 3.76
N GLN A 37 -8.18 -6.89 4.31
CA GLN A 37 -7.86 -7.15 5.70
C GLN A 37 -7.81 -5.82 6.47
N ARG A 38 -8.73 -5.64 7.43
CA ARG A 38 -8.87 -4.37 8.16
C ARG A 38 -8.20 -4.43 9.54
N ILE A 39 -7.49 -3.37 9.88
CA ILE A 39 -6.84 -3.13 11.17
C ILE A 39 -7.47 -1.89 11.79
N ALA A 40 -8.00 -2.06 13.01
CA ALA A 40 -8.66 -0.98 13.73
C ALA A 40 -7.67 0.08 14.24
N ALA A 41 -8.15 1.32 14.35
CA ALA A 41 -7.36 2.44 14.83
C ALA A 41 -6.85 2.24 16.27
N GLY A 42 -5.60 2.63 16.51
CA GLY A 42 -5.00 2.65 17.86
C GLY A 42 -4.63 1.27 18.43
N THR A 43 -4.61 0.22 17.60
CA THR A 43 -4.09 -1.10 17.97
C THR A 43 -3.10 -1.59 16.93
N PRO A 44 -1.97 -2.20 17.34
CA PRO A 44 -1.14 -2.96 16.42
C PRO A 44 -1.96 -4.06 15.74
N GLY A 45 -1.89 -4.11 14.41
CA GLY A 45 -2.55 -5.14 13.62
C GLY A 45 -1.54 -5.91 12.79
N SER A 46 -1.73 -7.22 12.68
CA SER A 46 -0.94 -8.06 11.79
C SER A 46 -1.72 -8.41 10.53
N PHE A 47 -1.00 -8.55 9.43
CA PHE A 47 -1.52 -9.08 8.19
C PHE A 47 -0.64 -10.20 7.65
N ASP A 48 -1.25 -11.09 6.88
CA ASP A 48 -0.56 -12.20 6.23
C ASP A 48 -1.18 -12.49 4.86
N LEU A 49 -0.58 -11.92 3.82
CA LEU A 49 -1.10 -11.98 2.45
C LEU A 49 -0.27 -12.94 1.58
N PRO A 50 -0.92 -13.70 0.68
CA PRO A 50 -0.23 -14.51 -0.31
C PRO A 50 0.52 -13.64 -1.33
N ILE A 51 1.44 -14.27 -2.06
CA ILE A 51 2.07 -13.69 -3.25
C ILE A 51 1.64 -14.54 -4.45
N ASP A 52 0.85 -13.96 -5.35
CA ASP A 52 0.38 -14.65 -6.53
C ASP A 52 1.46 -14.75 -7.62
N GLY A 53 1.39 -15.81 -8.43
CA GLY A 53 2.26 -15.97 -9.60
C GLY A 53 3.70 -16.37 -9.29
N LEU A 54 4.01 -16.76 -8.05
CA LEU A 54 5.33 -17.25 -7.66
C LEU A 54 5.75 -18.47 -8.50
N VAL A 55 6.95 -18.41 -9.07
CA VAL A 55 7.68 -19.62 -9.50
C VAL A 55 8.11 -20.35 -8.24
N GLU A 56 7.67 -21.60 -8.08
CA GLU A 56 8.12 -22.45 -6.98
C GLU A 56 9.65 -22.59 -7.02
N GLY A 57 10.32 -22.12 -5.97
CA GLY A 57 11.72 -22.44 -5.68
C GLY A 57 11.79 -23.61 -4.71
N GLU A 58 12.87 -24.41 -4.76
CA GLU A 58 13.10 -25.47 -3.78
C GLU A 58 13.34 -24.86 -2.39
N GLY A 59 12.37 -24.99 -1.47
CA GLY A 59 12.43 -24.39 -0.14
C GLY A 59 11.15 -24.52 0.70
N SER A 60 11.21 -24.03 1.95
CA SER A 60 10.31 -24.25 3.10
C SER A 60 8.91 -23.62 3.03
N GLY A 61 8.26 -23.64 1.85
CA GLY A 61 6.93 -23.06 1.61
C GLY A 61 6.99 -21.76 0.81
N PRO A 62 5.85 -21.30 0.27
CA PRO A 62 5.82 -20.11 -0.58
C PRO A 62 6.06 -18.84 0.26
N PRO A 63 6.93 -17.92 -0.17
CA PRO A 63 7.13 -16.64 0.51
C PRO A 63 5.82 -15.85 0.62
N ARG A 64 5.70 -15.03 1.67
CA ARG A 64 4.47 -14.32 2.05
C ARG A 64 4.73 -12.84 2.34
N ARG A 65 3.66 -12.07 2.42
CA ARG A 65 3.70 -10.68 2.91
C ARG A 65 3.10 -10.64 4.29
N THR A 66 3.97 -10.62 5.27
CA THR A 66 3.59 -10.65 6.68
C THR A 66 4.24 -9.47 7.40
N ALA A 67 3.43 -8.67 8.09
CA ALA A 67 3.93 -7.65 9.00
C ALA A 67 2.90 -7.33 10.07
N GLU A 68 3.39 -6.76 11.16
CA GLU A 68 2.63 -6.01 12.16
C GLU A 68 2.83 -4.52 11.90
N VAL A 69 1.74 -3.76 11.92
CA VAL A 69 1.75 -2.31 11.71
C VAL A 69 0.86 -1.62 12.72
N GLU A 70 1.34 -0.50 13.24
CA GLU A 70 0.62 0.37 14.18
C GLU A 70 0.74 1.83 13.73
N VAL A 71 -0.37 2.56 13.76
CA VAL A 71 -0.37 4.02 13.61
C VAL A 71 -0.06 4.64 14.97
N ILE A 72 1.14 5.22 15.11
CA ILE A 72 1.63 5.79 16.37
C ILE A 72 1.59 7.32 16.39
N GLY A 73 1.37 7.97 15.24
CA GLY A 73 1.15 9.40 15.12
C GLY A 73 0.34 9.73 13.87
N PHE A 74 -0.61 10.65 13.98
CA PHE A 74 -1.40 11.12 12.85
C PHE A 74 -1.82 12.57 13.07
N GLN A 75 -1.42 13.46 12.16
CA GLN A 75 -1.73 14.90 12.28
C GLN A 75 -1.90 15.55 10.92
N ARG A 76 -2.59 16.68 10.92
CA ARG A 76 -2.50 17.66 9.84
C ARG A 76 -1.20 18.45 10.02
N VAL A 77 -0.50 18.71 8.93
CA VAL A 77 0.68 19.56 8.91
C VAL A 77 0.20 21.00 8.72
N GLU A 78 0.55 21.87 9.66
CA GLU A 78 0.14 23.28 9.62
C GLU A 78 1.19 24.14 8.91
N HIS A 79 2.48 23.79 9.07
CA HIS A 79 3.59 24.45 8.41
C HIS A 79 4.43 23.43 7.63
N GLU A 80 4.64 23.67 6.35
CA GLU A 80 5.35 22.77 5.43
C GLU A 80 6.79 22.50 5.89
N GLU A 81 7.41 23.45 6.61
CA GLU A 81 8.75 23.31 7.18
C GLU A 81 8.84 22.24 8.28
N GLU A 82 7.70 21.81 8.87
CA GLU A 82 7.66 20.74 9.87
C GLU A 82 8.14 19.39 9.32
N ILE A 83 7.91 19.15 8.03
CA ILE A 83 8.26 17.89 7.35
C ILE A 83 9.12 18.10 6.09
N GLY A 84 9.33 19.35 5.68
CA GLY A 84 10.15 19.70 4.52
C GLY A 84 9.52 19.28 3.20
N LEU A 85 8.18 19.35 3.09
CA LEU A 85 7.43 19.03 1.88
C LEU A 85 6.41 20.13 1.60
N ASP A 86 6.31 20.54 0.34
CA ASP A 86 5.38 21.56 -0.11
C ASP A 86 4.16 20.91 -0.77
N ALA A 87 2.95 21.34 -0.41
CA ALA A 87 1.71 20.95 -1.07
C ALA A 87 1.34 21.96 -2.17
N PRO A 88 0.73 21.50 -3.28
CA PRO A 88 0.19 22.42 -4.26
C PRO A 88 -1.04 23.15 -3.70
N ASP A 89 -1.31 24.34 -4.24
CA ASP A 89 -2.47 25.15 -3.85
C ASP A 89 -3.77 24.33 -3.79
N GLY A 90 -4.48 24.43 -2.66
CA GLY A 90 -5.75 23.73 -2.44
C GLY A 90 -5.61 22.32 -1.89
N PHE A 91 -4.41 21.90 -1.47
CA PHE A 91 -4.15 20.67 -0.75
C PHE A 91 -3.57 20.95 0.64
N ALA A 92 -3.88 20.07 1.58
CA ALA A 92 -3.28 20.01 2.90
C ALA A 92 -2.48 18.71 3.04
N ILE A 93 -1.34 18.77 3.72
CA ILE A 93 -0.54 17.58 4.03
C ILE A 93 -0.99 17.00 5.37
N TRP A 94 -1.16 15.69 5.40
CA TRP A 94 -1.36 14.90 6.60
C TRP A 94 -0.14 14.01 6.81
N ALA A 95 0.43 14.06 8.00
CA ALA A 95 1.61 13.29 8.37
C ALA A 95 1.21 12.08 9.22
N LEU A 96 1.46 10.88 8.72
CA LEU A 96 1.18 9.63 9.41
C LEU A 96 2.50 8.96 9.82
N LEU A 97 2.72 8.77 11.12
CA LEU A 97 3.83 8.00 11.65
C LEU A 97 3.36 6.59 11.99
N THR A 98 4.01 5.60 11.39
CA THR A 98 3.72 4.18 11.58
C THR A 98 4.92 3.44 12.17
N GLN A 99 4.65 2.48 13.04
CA GLN A 99 5.62 1.52 13.54
C GLN A 99 5.36 0.18 12.85
N TRP A 100 6.42 -0.44 12.34
CA TRP A 100 6.38 -1.70 11.64
C TRP A 100 7.22 -2.74 12.37
N ARG A 101 6.78 -4.00 12.28
CA ARG A 101 7.58 -5.19 12.58
C ARG A 101 7.30 -6.26 11.53
N ALA A 102 8.33 -6.85 10.95
CA ALA A 102 8.15 -7.92 9.97
C ALA A 102 9.31 -8.94 10.00
N PRO A 103 9.03 -10.22 9.69
CA PRO A 103 10.07 -11.19 9.41
C PRO A 103 11.01 -10.72 8.28
N GLU A 104 12.30 -11.09 8.36
CA GLU A 104 13.32 -10.74 7.36
C GLU A 104 12.98 -11.27 5.95
N ASP A 105 12.28 -12.41 5.87
CA ASP A 105 11.88 -13.06 4.63
C ASP A 105 10.58 -12.50 4.03
N SER A 106 9.89 -11.59 4.73
CA SER A 106 8.64 -10.98 4.28
C SER A 106 8.86 -10.00 3.13
N VAL A 107 8.09 -10.18 2.05
CA VAL A 107 8.24 -9.43 0.79
C VAL A 107 7.35 -8.17 0.81
N LEU A 108 7.89 -7.06 1.34
CA LEU A 108 7.16 -5.80 1.52
C LEU A 108 7.55 -4.70 0.51
N SER A 109 8.53 -4.96 -0.35
CA SER A 109 8.93 -4.04 -1.43
C SER A 109 7.78 -3.80 -2.44
N HIS A 110 7.79 -2.64 -3.10
CA HIS A 110 6.77 -2.24 -4.11
C HIS A 110 5.34 -2.10 -3.58
N CYS A 111 5.20 -1.71 -2.32
CA CYS A 111 3.91 -1.40 -1.70
C CYS A 111 3.26 -0.16 -2.33
N ARG A 112 2.00 -0.29 -2.74
CA ARG A 112 1.13 0.82 -3.16
C ARG A 112 0.34 1.32 -1.95
N MET A 113 0.20 2.64 -1.85
CA MET A 113 -0.58 3.31 -0.82
C MET A 113 -1.65 4.21 -1.42
N TRP A 114 -2.81 4.25 -0.79
CA TRP A 114 -3.87 5.23 -1.06
C TRP A 114 -4.67 5.50 0.22
N ALA A 115 -5.28 6.67 0.33
CA ALA A 115 -6.09 7.04 1.47
C ALA A 115 -7.55 7.25 1.07
N THR A 116 -8.49 6.78 1.89
CA THR A 116 -9.90 7.17 1.78
C THR A 116 -10.13 8.43 2.59
N GLY A 117 -10.64 9.49 1.94
CA GLY A 117 -10.99 10.75 2.59
C GLY A 117 -12.38 10.73 3.23
N SER A 118 -12.65 11.71 4.09
CA SER A 118 -13.95 11.97 4.71
C SER A 118 -15.07 12.30 3.71
N ASP A 119 -14.72 12.56 2.44
CA ASP A 119 -15.65 12.71 1.34
C ASP A 119 -15.96 11.39 0.62
N GLY A 120 -15.42 10.27 1.10
CA GLY A 120 -15.62 8.91 0.59
C GLY A 120 -14.83 8.60 -0.69
N ARG A 121 -13.81 9.41 -1.03
CA ARG A 121 -13.00 9.21 -2.25
C ARG A 121 -11.62 8.65 -1.91
N ASP A 122 -11.09 7.87 -2.84
CA ASP A 122 -9.72 7.34 -2.78
C ASP A 122 -8.72 8.32 -3.40
N TYR A 123 -7.64 8.57 -2.67
CA TYR A 123 -6.53 9.43 -3.05
C TYR A 123 -5.24 8.60 -3.11
N GLN A 124 -4.73 8.38 -4.31
CA GLN A 124 -3.50 7.62 -4.48
C GLN A 124 -2.31 8.42 -3.96
N ARG A 125 -1.47 7.77 -3.16
CA ARG A 125 -0.21 8.34 -2.72
C ARG A 125 0.77 8.39 -3.90
N THR A 126 1.31 9.56 -4.20
CA THR A 126 2.30 9.79 -5.26
C THR A 126 3.34 10.81 -4.81
N ASP A 127 4.57 10.69 -5.27
CA ASP A 127 5.64 11.66 -4.99
C ASP A 127 5.47 12.95 -5.79
N GLN A 128 4.84 12.87 -6.96
CA GLN A 128 4.73 13.99 -7.91
C GLN A 128 3.94 15.17 -7.34
N ILE A 129 3.11 14.94 -6.32
CA ILE A 129 2.32 16.01 -5.70
C ILE A 129 3.16 16.91 -4.80
N PHE A 130 4.28 16.42 -4.25
CA PHE A 130 5.08 17.14 -3.24
C PHE A 130 6.28 17.90 -3.82
N GLY A 131 6.37 18.03 -5.15
CA GLY A 131 7.50 18.69 -5.80
C GLY A 131 8.81 17.90 -5.66
N GLU A 132 9.58 18.16 -4.59
CA GLU A 132 10.85 17.48 -4.30
C GLU A 132 10.63 16.19 -3.50
N VAL A 133 11.35 15.13 -3.89
CA VAL A 133 11.19 13.80 -3.27
C VAL A 133 12.22 13.60 -2.17
N VAL A 134 11.74 13.56 -0.92
CA VAL A 134 12.55 13.10 0.23
C VAL A 134 12.55 11.57 0.24
N SER A 135 13.74 10.94 0.19
CA SER A 135 13.90 9.48 0.04
C SER A 135 13.11 8.68 1.09
N ASP A 136 13.19 9.11 2.34
CA ASP A 136 12.57 8.43 3.49
C ASP A 136 11.04 8.45 3.41
N MET A 137 10.51 9.48 2.75
CA MET A 137 9.08 9.68 2.56
C MET A 137 8.59 9.18 1.21
N SER A 138 9.45 8.78 0.26
CA SER A 138 9.08 8.44 -1.13
C SER A 138 8.05 7.30 -1.28
N ALA A 139 7.21 7.41 -2.31
CA ALA A 139 6.17 6.43 -2.69
C ALA A 139 6.77 5.09 -3.05
N LEU A 140 7.98 5.09 -3.59
CA LEU A 140 8.74 3.90 -3.93
C LEU A 140 9.03 3.04 -2.70
N HIS A 141 9.18 3.68 -1.54
CA HIS A 141 9.53 3.09 -0.26
C HIS A 141 8.38 3.23 0.74
N SER A 142 7.13 3.11 0.27
CA SER A 142 5.95 3.34 1.11
C SER A 142 5.91 2.48 2.37
N CYS A 143 6.20 1.18 2.27
CA CYS A 143 6.09 0.22 3.38
C CYS A 143 7.44 -0.22 3.97
N THR A 144 8.57 0.24 3.43
CA THR A 144 9.92 -0.18 3.85
C THR A 144 10.86 1.02 3.93
N PRO A 145 11.96 0.97 4.71
CA PRO A 145 12.98 2.02 4.67
C PRO A 145 13.69 2.07 3.31
N PRO A 146 14.17 3.24 2.86
CA PRO A 146 14.93 3.34 1.61
C PRO A 146 16.26 2.60 1.73
N GLY A 147 16.61 1.82 0.71
CA GLY A 147 17.84 1.01 0.70
C GLY A 147 17.84 -0.19 1.66
N GLU A 148 16.74 -0.44 2.38
CA GLU A 148 16.58 -1.56 3.33
C GLU A 148 15.21 -2.23 3.10
N GLY A 149 14.94 -2.59 1.84
CA GLY A 149 13.63 -3.11 1.43
C GLY A 149 13.35 -4.54 1.86
N GLY A 150 14.39 -5.33 2.13
CA GLY A 150 14.30 -6.78 2.26
C GLY A 150 14.05 -7.46 0.91
N PRO A 151 13.55 -8.70 0.92
CA PRO A 151 13.20 -9.42 -0.30
C PRO A 151 12.18 -8.65 -1.16
N ALA A 152 12.29 -8.84 -2.48
CA ALA A 152 11.41 -8.23 -3.47
C ALA A 152 10.93 -9.27 -4.47
N THR A 153 9.86 -8.96 -5.20
CA THR A 153 9.43 -9.76 -6.36
C THR A 153 9.97 -9.17 -7.65
N GLU A 154 10.56 -10.01 -8.51
CA GLU A 154 10.93 -9.65 -9.87
C GLU A 154 10.03 -10.41 -10.87
N SER A 155 9.57 -9.72 -11.92
CA SER A 155 8.79 -10.36 -12.98
C SER A 155 9.67 -11.28 -13.82
N VAL A 156 9.24 -12.53 -13.96
CA VAL A 156 9.88 -13.53 -14.83
C VAL A 156 9.21 -13.54 -16.20
N ASP A 157 7.87 -13.49 -16.23
CA ASP A 157 7.09 -13.38 -17.46
C ASP A 157 5.87 -12.48 -17.23
N LEU A 158 5.88 -11.34 -17.93
CA LEU A 158 4.81 -10.34 -17.87
C LEU A 158 3.49 -10.85 -18.44
N ARG A 159 3.51 -11.82 -19.37
CA ARG A 159 2.28 -12.35 -20.00
C ARG A 159 1.51 -13.26 -19.06
N THR A 160 2.20 -13.97 -18.19
CA THR A 160 1.62 -14.89 -17.21
C THR A 160 1.54 -14.29 -15.80
N ALA A 161 2.01 -13.05 -15.63
CA ALA A 161 2.19 -12.39 -14.33
C ALA A 161 3.01 -13.25 -13.35
N THR A 162 3.99 -13.97 -13.89
CA THR A 162 4.84 -14.87 -13.10
C THR A 162 5.98 -14.07 -12.48
N VAL A 163 6.22 -14.30 -11.19
CA VAL A 163 7.22 -13.60 -10.40
C VAL A 163 8.13 -14.58 -9.67
N ARG A 164 9.35 -14.14 -9.34
CA ARG A 164 10.25 -14.83 -8.42
C ARG A 164 10.63 -13.90 -7.29
N VAL A 165 10.95 -14.45 -6.13
CA VAL A 165 11.54 -13.66 -5.04
C VAL A 165 13.03 -13.51 -5.29
N VAL A 166 13.50 -12.28 -5.22
CA VAL A 166 14.92 -11.92 -5.21
C VAL A 166 15.27 -11.35 -3.85
N GLN A 167 16.48 -11.65 -3.39
CA GLN A 167 17.01 -11.04 -2.18
C GLN A 167 17.35 -9.58 -2.48
N GLY A 168 16.86 -8.67 -1.63
CA GLY A 168 17.23 -7.27 -1.65
C GLY A 168 18.18 -6.95 -0.50
N ASP A 169 18.40 -5.66 -0.26
CA ASP A 169 19.17 -5.21 0.89
C ASP A 169 18.46 -5.61 2.20
N PRO A 170 19.21 -6.07 3.22
CA PRO A 170 18.62 -6.46 4.50
C PRO A 170 17.73 -5.37 5.08
N ARG A 171 16.57 -5.77 5.62
CA ARG A 171 15.64 -4.88 6.31
C ARG A 171 15.71 -5.15 7.81
N PRO A 172 15.72 -4.12 8.67
CA PRO A 172 15.57 -4.32 10.10
C PRO A 172 14.24 -5.00 10.43
N GLU A 173 14.20 -5.80 11.50
CA GLU A 173 12.98 -6.46 11.95
C GLU A 173 11.89 -5.46 12.35
N GLU A 174 12.29 -4.27 12.84
CA GLU A 174 11.42 -3.19 13.28
C GLU A 174 11.89 -1.84 12.73
N TRP A 175 10.96 -1.00 12.27
CA TRP A 175 11.28 0.34 11.78
C TRP A 175 10.07 1.27 11.88
N ARG A 176 10.33 2.59 11.79
CA ARG A 176 9.29 3.61 11.70
C ARG A 176 9.24 4.20 10.30
N LYS A 177 8.05 4.63 9.88
CA LYS A 177 7.85 5.36 8.62
C LYS A 177 6.96 6.56 8.83
N LEU A 178 7.45 7.71 8.41
CA LEU A 178 6.64 8.91 8.21
C LEU A 178 6.09 8.90 6.78
N ILE A 179 4.78 8.96 6.66
CA ILE A 179 4.04 8.86 5.41
C ILE A 179 3.26 10.16 5.22
N PRO A 180 3.66 11.03 4.28
CA PRO A 180 2.89 12.21 3.93
C PRO A 180 1.75 11.83 2.99
N ILE A 181 0.56 12.37 3.26
CA ILE A 181 -0.65 12.19 2.46
C ILE A 181 -1.17 13.59 2.10
N ALA A 182 -1.21 13.90 0.80
CA ALA A 182 -1.80 15.13 0.31
C ALA A 182 -3.30 14.91 0.07
N MET A 183 -4.12 15.69 0.76
CA MET A 183 -5.58 15.65 0.63
C MET A 183 -6.07 17.02 0.17
N PRO A 184 -7.16 17.12 -0.61
CA PRO A 184 -7.76 18.42 -0.89
C PRO A 184 -8.11 19.16 0.39
N GLU A 185 -8.03 20.49 0.36
CA GLU A 185 -8.38 21.32 1.51
C GLU A 185 -9.78 21.00 2.05
N GLY A 186 -9.88 20.84 3.36
CA GLY A 186 -11.09 20.42 4.06
C GLY A 186 -11.43 18.93 4.00
N VAL A 187 -10.61 18.09 3.36
CA VAL A 187 -10.76 16.62 3.37
C VAL A 187 -9.75 15.99 4.32
N GLN A 188 -10.24 15.24 5.30
CA GLN A 188 -9.42 14.48 6.25
C GLN A 188 -9.28 13.03 5.76
N PRO A 189 -8.09 12.42 5.78
CA PRO A 189 -7.97 11.00 5.53
C PRO A 189 -8.51 10.22 6.75
N GLU A 190 -9.39 9.26 6.49
CA GLU A 190 -10.01 8.40 7.52
C GLU A 190 -9.42 6.99 7.51
N GLN A 191 -8.93 6.54 6.35
CA GLN A 191 -8.35 5.21 6.18
C GLN A 191 -7.09 5.29 5.31
N LEU A 192 -6.09 4.49 5.65
CA LEU A 192 -4.93 4.25 4.79
C LEU A 192 -4.97 2.81 4.29
N HIS A 193 -4.77 2.62 2.99
CA HIS A 193 -4.74 1.31 2.38
C HIS A 193 -3.34 0.97 1.87
N LEU A 194 -2.98 -0.30 2.01
CA LEU A 194 -1.68 -0.88 1.65
C LEU A 194 -1.92 -2.07 0.74
N GLY A 195 -1.31 -2.08 -0.44
CA GLY A 195 -1.50 -3.18 -1.39
C GLY A 195 -0.26 -3.47 -2.20
N TRP A 196 -0.04 -4.73 -2.55
CA TRP A 196 1.11 -5.15 -3.37
C TRP A 196 0.65 -5.68 -4.73
N ASN A 197 -0.20 -6.72 -4.72
CA ASN A 197 -0.93 -7.17 -5.89
C ASN A 197 -2.39 -7.34 -5.55
N GLU A 198 -3.24 -6.99 -6.51
CA GLU A 198 -4.66 -7.30 -6.43
C GLU A 198 -4.84 -8.83 -6.41
N PRO A 199 -5.87 -9.35 -5.73
CA PRO A 199 -6.99 -8.61 -5.14
C PRO A 199 -6.81 -8.16 -3.68
N ASP A 200 -5.73 -8.58 -3.02
CA ASP A 200 -5.54 -8.47 -1.58
C ASP A 200 -4.96 -7.12 -1.15
N TYR A 201 -5.53 -6.51 -0.11
CA TYR A 201 -5.02 -5.28 0.47
C TYR A 201 -5.35 -5.17 1.95
N VAL A 202 -4.60 -4.32 2.65
CA VAL A 202 -4.79 -4.01 4.06
C VAL A 202 -5.37 -2.61 4.18
N THR A 203 -6.36 -2.44 5.06
CA THR A 203 -6.89 -1.13 5.45
C THR A 203 -6.53 -0.86 6.90
N LEU A 204 -5.88 0.27 7.15
CA LEU A 204 -5.64 0.82 8.47
C LEU A 204 -6.67 1.92 8.73
N ASP A 205 -7.51 1.75 9.75
CA ASP A 205 -8.35 2.85 10.21
C ASP A 205 -7.46 3.89 10.93
N LEU A 206 -7.59 5.15 10.54
CA LEU A 206 -6.78 6.22 11.13
C LEU A 206 -7.45 6.71 12.42
N PRO A 207 -6.66 6.96 13.49
CA PRO A 207 -7.21 7.52 14.72
C PRO A 207 -7.63 8.98 14.52
N GLU A 208 -8.26 9.56 15.54
CA GLU A 208 -8.46 11.02 15.55
C GLU A 208 -7.11 11.75 15.49
N PRO A 209 -6.98 12.78 14.64
CA PRO A 209 -5.74 13.54 14.51
C PRO A 209 -5.29 14.16 15.83
N LYS A 210 -4.00 14.05 16.14
CA LYS A 210 -3.34 14.67 17.28
C LYS A 210 -1.95 15.14 16.89
N ASN A 211 -1.62 16.39 17.19
CA ASN A 211 -0.30 16.95 16.93
C ASN A 211 0.76 16.17 17.71
N TYR A 212 1.71 15.54 17.01
CA TYR A 212 2.81 14.77 17.58
C TYR A 212 4.20 15.25 17.13
N VAL A 213 4.29 16.01 16.04
CA VAL A 213 5.55 16.57 15.52
C VAL A 213 6.17 17.58 16.50
N ASP A 214 5.37 18.19 17.38
CA ASP A 214 5.82 19.10 18.44
C ASP A 214 5.60 18.59 19.88
N ASP A 215 5.20 17.34 20.07
CA ASP A 215 4.97 16.78 21.40
C ASP A 215 6.30 16.53 22.15
N PRO A 216 6.50 17.07 23.37
CA PRO A 216 7.66 16.72 24.19
C PRO A 216 7.84 15.21 24.42
N GLU A 217 6.79 14.38 24.37
CA GLU A 217 6.90 12.92 24.47
C GLU A 217 7.46 12.26 23.20
N SER A 218 7.22 12.81 22.01
CA SER A 218 7.81 12.30 20.76
C SER A 218 9.32 12.61 20.70
N LYS A 219 9.72 13.84 21.08
CA LYS A 219 11.13 14.23 21.22
C LYS A 219 11.88 13.36 22.23
N ALA A 220 11.23 12.93 23.32
CA ALA A 220 11.82 12.02 24.30
C ALA A 220 11.98 10.58 23.78
N ARG A 221 11.09 10.13 22.89
CA ARG A 221 11.18 8.80 22.23
C ARG A 221 12.26 8.77 21.14
N ASP A 222 12.46 9.87 20.42
CA ASP A 222 13.52 9.95 19.41
C ASP A 222 14.90 10.14 20.05
N ALA A 223 14.98 10.88 21.16
CA ALA A 223 16.21 11.02 21.93
C ALA A 223 16.66 9.72 22.62
N SER A 224 15.72 8.85 23.01
CA SER A 224 16.05 7.55 23.63
C SER A 224 16.46 6.48 22.61
N GLY A 225 16.04 6.59 21.34
CA GLY A 225 16.55 5.76 20.24
C GLY A 225 17.98 6.12 19.81
N SER A 226 18.37 7.39 19.93
CA SER A 226 19.73 7.84 19.56
C SER A 226 20.80 7.56 20.63
N ALA A 227 20.41 7.27 21.88
CA ALA A 227 21.35 7.06 22.99
C ALA A 227 21.77 5.59 23.20
N ALA A 228 21.28 4.66 22.38
CA ALA A 228 21.64 3.23 22.45
C ALA A 228 22.81 2.84 21.52
N GLY A 229 23.47 3.82 20.90
CA GLY A 229 24.56 3.63 19.95
C GLY A 229 25.78 4.51 20.26
N GLU A 230 26.34 4.38 21.46
CA GLU A 230 27.75 4.71 21.75
C GLU A 230 28.38 3.62 22.64
#